data_AF-A0A364RBQ4-F1
#
_entry.id   AF-A0A364RBQ4-F1
#
_cell.length_a   1.000
_cell.length_b   1.000
_cell.length_c   1.000
_cell.angle_alpha   90.00
_cell.angle_beta   90.00
_cell.angle_gamma   90.00
#
_symmetry.space_group_name_H-M   'P 1'
#
loop_
_entity.id
_entity.type
_entity.pdbx_description
1 polymer ?
#
loop_
_entity_poly.entity_id
_entity_poly.type
_entity_poly.pdbx_seq_one_letter_code
_entity_poly.pdbx_strand_id
1 'polypeptide(L)'
;MGLVAKEFSELKADTSVPKTKDYYIGWVPDSSNFISPLPAPEKEEKAEDIPPKLNVSASVYFPEPNQTDSTPFITADGSRISKKNPGKHRWIAVSRNLHSRWGGEINYGDSLWVSGISNDLDGLYVVRDVMNRRIRNRIDILVGKQDDVMGYWKNVSIAKVD
;
A
#
# COMPACT_ATOMS: atom_id res chain seq x y z
N MET A 1 27.85 54.19 21.84
CA MET A 1 28.14 54.86 20.55
C MET A 1 27.57 53.95 19.46
N GLY A 2 26.45 54.24 18.77
CA GLY A 2 26.24 55.32 17.78
C GLY A 2 27.02 54.98 16.50
N LEU A 3 26.52 54.92 15.25
CA LEU A 3 25.35 55.39 14.48
C LEU A 3 25.24 54.47 13.23
N VAL A 4 24.08 53.99 12.75
CA VAL A 4 23.03 54.60 11.89
C VAL A 4 23.41 54.90 10.42
N ALA A 5 22.61 54.27 9.53
CA ALA A 5 22.13 54.65 8.18
C ALA A 5 23.06 54.67 6.96
N LYS A 6 22.63 53.99 5.88
CA LYS A 6 21.91 54.67 4.77
C LYS A 6 21.18 53.71 3.83
N GLU A 7 19.93 54.11 3.57
CA GLU A 7 18.98 53.64 2.56
C GLU A 7 19.41 54.03 1.13
N PHE A 8 18.86 53.37 0.11
CA PHE A 8 18.58 53.98 -1.20
C PHE A 8 17.29 53.42 -1.82
N SER A 9 16.24 54.27 -1.75
CA SER A 9 15.12 54.52 -2.67
C SER A 9 15.00 53.69 -3.95
N GLU A 10 13.90 52.97 -4.16
CA GLU A 10 12.66 53.38 -4.89
C GLU A 10 12.81 53.58 -6.41
N LEU A 11 12.06 52.76 -7.18
CA LEU A 11 11.33 53.22 -8.36
C LEU A 11 10.18 52.25 -8.69
N LYS A 12 8.96 52.79 -8.61
CA LYS A 12 7.70 52.17 -9.08
C LYS A 12 7.50 52.47 -10.56
N ALA A 13 6.81 51.59 -11.27
CA ALA A 13 5.89 51.98 -12.34
C ALA A 13 4.83 50.88 -12.56
N ASP A 14 3.58 51.28 -12.37
CA ASP A 14 2.35 50.59 -12.77
C ASP A 14 2.27 50.41 -14.30
N THR A 15 1.57 49.36 -14.76
CA THR A 15 0.66 49.46 -15.92
C THR A 15 -0.34 48.31 -15.91
N SER A 16 -1.58 48.67 -15.58
CA SER A 16 -2.81 47.91 -15.76
C SER A 16 -3.22 47.83 -17.23
N VAL A 17 -3.74 46.69 -17.70
CA VAL A 17 -4.41 46.56 -19.00
C VAL A 17 -5.76 45.81 -18.81
N PRO A 18 -6.87 46.26 -19.45
CA PRO A 18 -8.23 46.03 -18.96
C PRO A 18 -8.96 44.81 -19.60
N LYS A 19 -10.07 44.42 -18.98
CA LYS A 19 -11.10 43.49 -19.50
C LYS A 19 -12.23 44.28 -20.18
N THR A 20 -12.71 43.84 -21.35
CA THR A 20 -14.15 43.90 -21.75
C THR A 20 -14.45 42.93 -22.90
N LYS A 21 -15.74 42.56 -23.00
CA LYS A 21 -16.33 41.49 -23.81
C LYS A 21 -16.99 42.00 -25.11
N ASP A 22 -17.36 41.02 -25.94
CA ASP A 22 -18.56 40.91 -26.78
C ASP A 22 -18.47 41.12 -28.32
N TYR A 23 -19.28 40.27 -29.00
CA TYR A 23 -19.87 40.34 -30.36
C TYR A 23 -19.16 39.72 -31.57
N TYR A 24 -19.75 38.66 -32.15
CA TYR A 24 -20.51 38.60 -33.43
C TYR A 24 -20.90 37.13 -33.72
N ILE A 25 -22.17 36.72 -33.54
CA ILE A 25 -23.26 36.50 -34.53
C ILE A 25 -22.83 35.64 -35.75
N GLY A 26 -23.48 34.47 -35.92
CA GLY A 26 -23.15 33.47 -36.94
C GLY A 26 -23.97 33.48 -38.23
N TRP A 27 -23.57 32.60 -39.17
CA TRP A 27 -24.39 31.95 -40.20
C TRP A 27 -23.62 30.75 -40.80
N VAL A 28 -24.31 29.64 -41.05
CA VAL A 28 -23.90 28.39 -41.77
C VAL A 28 -25.08 28.12 -42.73
N PRO A 29 -24.93 27.75 -44.03
CA PRO A 29 -24.15 26.59 -44.48
C PRO A 29 -23.46 26.68 -45.85
N ASP A 30 -22.40 25.89 -46.04
CA ASP A 30 -22.11 25.34 -47.37
C ASP A 30 -21.70 23.86 -47.25
N SER A 31 -22.39 23.05 -48.04
CA SER A 31 -22.30 21.61 -48.14
C SER A 31 -21.27 21.23 -49.19
N SER A 32 -20.09 20.78 -48.77
CA SER A 32 -19.25 19.91 -49.60
C SER A 32 -18.23 19.13 -48.76
N ASN A 33 -18.50 17.83 -48.64
CA ASN A 33 -17.56 16.72 -48.46
C ASN A 33 -16.16 17.03 -47.91
N PHE A 34 -15.98 16.78 -46.61
CA PHE A 34 -14.72 16.25 -46.08
C PHE A 34 -15.02 15.04 -45.20
N ILE A 35 -14.86 13.85 -45.78
CA ILE A 35 -14.70 12.56 -45.08
C ILE A 35 -13.18 12.33 -45.08
N SER A 36 -12.47 12.41 -43.95
CA SER A 36 -12.21 11.33 -42.97
C SER A 36 -11.16 11.85 -41.94
N PRO A 37 -10.83 11.14 -40.84
CA PRO A 37 -11.40 9.90 -40.30
C PRO A 37 -11.93 10.08 -38.87
N LEU A 38 -12.56 9.02 -38.34
CA LEU A 38 -12.81 8.86 -36.90
C LEU A 38 -11.55 9.23 -36.09
N PRO A 39 -11.68 9.93 -34.94
CA PRO A 39 -10.55 10.07 -34.04
C PRO A 39 -10.06 8.68 -33.66
N ALA A 40 -8.73 8.51 -33.77
CA ALA A 40 -7.97 7.35 -33.33
C ALA A 40 -8.40 6.92 -31.91
N PRO A 41 -8.31 5.62 -31.56
CA PRO A 41 -8.77 5.13 -30.28
C PRO A 41 -8.19 5.99 -29.17
N GLU A 42 -9.07 6.54 -28.34
CA GLU A 42 -8.69 6.96 -27.00
C GLU A 42 -7.91 5.78 -26.43
N LYS A 43 -6.61 5.98 -26.20
CA LYS A 43 -5.84 5.08 -25.36
C LYS A 43 -6.52 5.16 -24.01
N GLU A 44 -7.46 4.25 -23.76
CA GLU A 44 -7.82 3.84 -22.43
C GLU A 44 -6.50 3.45 -21.77
N GLU A 45 -5.96 4.36 -20.96
CA GLU A 45 -4.93 4.04 -19.99
C GLU A 45 -5.55 2.97 -19.11
N LYS A 46 -5.23 1.72 -19.43
CA LYS A 46 -5.57 0.54 -18.65
C LYS A 46 -5.15 0.86 -17.22
N ALA A 47 -6.11 1.19 -16.35
CA ALA A 47 -5.88 1.35 -14.93
C ALA A 47 -5.09 0.13 -14.49
N GLU A 48 -3.85 0.34 -14.03
CA GLU A 48 -3.05 -0.77 -13.55
C GLU A 48 -3.88 -1.50 -12.50
N ASP A 49 -3.93 -2.82 -12.61
CA ASP A 49 -4.74 -3.70 -11.77
C ASP A 49 -4.11 -3.70 -10.37
N ILE A 50 -4.33 -2.61 -9.62
CA ILE A 50 -3.77 -2.47 -8.29
C ILE A 50 -4.48 -3.52 -7.43
N PRO A 51 -3.76 -4.50 -6.89
CA PRO A 51 -4.38 -5.57 -6.13
C PRO A 51 -5.18 -4.97 -4.97
N PRO A 52 -6.38 -5.50 -4.68
CA PRO A 52 -7.25 -4.96 -3.65
C PRO A 52 -6.52 -4.97 -2.29
N LYS A 53 -6.52 -3.81 -1.63
CA LYS A 53 -5.93 -3.63 -0.30
C LYS A 53 -6.95 -3.99 0.78
N LEU A 54 -6.55 -4.84 1.71
CA LEU A 54 -7.35 -5.22 2.87
C LEU A 54 -6.79 -4.62 4.15
N ASN A 55 -7.66 -4.03 4.98
CA ASN A 55 -7.28 -3.52 6.29
C ASN A 55 -7.42 -4.59 7.38
N VAL A 56 -6.36 -4.78 8.15
CA VAL A 56 -6.25 -5.77 9.22
C VAL A 56 -5.61 -5.17 10.47
N SER A 57 -5.64 -5.92 11.57
CA SER A 57 -4.68 -5.71 12.66
C SER A 57 -3.44 -6.57 12.47
N ALA A 58 -2.31 -6.16 13.02
CA ALA A 58 -1.08 -6.96 13.02
C ALA A 58 -0.55 -7.17 14.44
N SER A 59 0.10 -8.29 14.65
CA SER A 59 0.96 -8.57 15.80
C SER A 59 2.24 -9.26 15.33
N VAL A 60 3.09 -9.64 16.28
CA VAL A 60 4.23 -10.53 16.04
C VAL A 60 4.15 -11.77 16.92
N TYR A 61 4.75 -12.86 16.47
CA TYR A 61 4.91 -14.08 17.26
C TYR A 61 6.33 -14.64 17.16
N PHE A 62 6.73 -15.36 18.21
CA PHE A 62 7.95 -16.15 18.24
C PHE A 62 7.61 -17.64 18.07
N PRO A 63 8.46 -18.44 17.40
CA PRO A 63 8.27 -19.88 17.25
C PRO A 63 8.59 -20.60 18.57
N GLU A 64 7.72 -20.44 19.57
CA GLU A 64 7.87 -21.00 20.91
C GLU A 64 6.57 -21.67 21.39
N PRO A 65 6.64 -22.73 22.20
CA PRO A 65 5.46 -23.49 22.61
C PRO A 65 4.37 -22.67 23.32
N ASN A 66 4.73 -21.54 23.95
CA ASN A 66 3.75 -20.68 24.64
C ASN A 66 2.93 -19.81 23.68
N GLN A 67 3.41 -19.62 22.44
CA GLN A 67 2.77 -18.83 21.39
C GLN A 67 2.24 -19.69 20.23
N THR A 68 2.66 -20.96 20.19
CA THR A 68 2.37 -21.91 19.10
C THR A 68 1.82 -23.21 19.67
N ASP A 69 1.62 -24.23 18.83
CA ASP A 69 1.23 -25.56 19.28
C ASP A 69 2.45 -26.39 19.78
N SER A 70 2.29 -27.71 19.89
CA SER A 70 3.36 -28.63 20.32
C SER A 70 4.56 -28.69 19.38
N THR A 71 4.47 -28.10 18.19
CA THR A 71 5.48 -28.12 17.12
C THR A 71 5.89 -26.72 16.67
N PRO A 72 6.50 -25.90 17.55
CA PRO A 72 6.73 -24.46 17.34
C PRO A 72 7.52 -24.06 16.09
N PHE A 73 8.27 -25.00 15.51
CA PHE A 73 9.12 -24.76 14.34
C PHE A 73 8.55 -25.34 13.04
N ILE A 74 7.31 -25.83 13.06
CA ILE A 74 6.60 -26.34 11.88
C ILE A 74 5.36 -25.47 11.69
N THR A 75 5.25 -24.79 10.55
CA THR A 75 4.09 -23.96 10.22
C THR A 75 2.91 -24.82 9.77
N ALA A 76 1.70 -24.26 9.71
CA ALA A 76 0.52 -25.00 9.29
C ALA A 76 0.57 -25.58 7.86
N ASP A 77 1.42 -25.04 6.98
CA ASP A 77 1.70 -25.62 5.65
C ASP A 77 2.80 -26.71 5.66
N GLY A 78 3.41 -26.99 6.81
CA GLY A 78 4.48 -27.97 6.99
C GLY A 78 5.90 -27.42 6.80
N SER A 79 6.07 -26.14 6.52
CA SER A 79 7.40 -25.52 6.39
C SER A 79 8.15 -25.46 7.72
N ARG A 80 9.50 -25.46 7.65
CA ARG A 80 10.37 -25.47 8.84
C ARG A 80 10.98 -24.10 9.13
N ILE A 81 10.67 -23.55 10.30
CA ILE A 81 11.24 -22.29 10.77
C ILE A 81 12.72 -22.47 11.15
N SER A 82 13.54 -21.47 10.83
CA SER A 82 14.96 -21.46 11.19
C SER A 82 15.07 -21.04 12.65
N LYS A 83 15.63 -21.90 13.50
CA LYS A 83 15.83 -21.59 14.92
C LYS A 83 16.79 -20.42 15.16
N LYS A 84 17.75 -20.21 14.25
CA LYS A 84 18.79 -19.19 14.41
C LYS A 84 18.24 -17.80 14.11
N ASN A 85 17.55 -17.64 12.98
CA ASN A 85 17.03 -16.36 12.50
C ASN A 85 15.60 -16.53 11.95
N PRO A 86 14.57 -16.67 12.81
CA PRO A 86 13.19 -16.83 12.36
C PRO A 86 12.69 -15.69 11.46
N GLY A 87 12.92 -14.43 11.85
CA GLY A 87 12.43 -13.25 11.13
C GLY A 87 12.98 -13.10 9.70
N LYS A 88 14.17 -13.66 9.42
CA LYS A 88 14.79 -13.63 8.08
C LYS A 88 13.94 -14.33 7.02
N HIS A 89 13.05 -15.24 7.43
CA HIS A 89 12.14 -15.91 6.52
C HIS A 89 11.11 -14.99 5.88
N ARG A 90 10.78 -13.85 6.53
CA ARG A 90 9.66 -12.98 6.12
C ARG A 90 8.38 -13.78 5.93
N TRP A 91 8.04 -14.59 6.92
CA TRP A 91 6.81 -15.37 6.95
C TRP A 91 5.74 -14.71 7.79
N ILE A 92 4.48 -14.96 7.41
CA ILE A 92 3.32 -14.41 8.08
C ILE A 92 2.27 -15.49 8.32
N ALA A 93 1.61 -15.39 9.48
CA ALA A 93 0.40 -16.13 9.78
C ALA A 93 -0.82 -15.25 9.46
N VAL A 94 -1.84 -15.82 8.82
CA VAL A 94 -3.09 -15.10 8.55
C VAL A 94 -4.25 -15.69 9.35
N SER A 95 -5.16 -14.85 9.83
CA SER A 95 -6.39 -15.34 10.46
C SER A 95 -7.21 -16.19 9.47
N ARG A 96 -7.88 -17.24 9.98
CA ARG A 96 -8.52 -18.25 9.12
C ARG A 96 -9.53 -17.68 8.13
N ASN A 97 -10.29 -16.67 8.51
CA ASN A 97 -11.29 -16.06 7.63
C ASN A 97 -10.68 -15.31 6.42
N LEU A 98 -9.38 -15.05 6.43
CA LEU A 98 -8.66 -14.49 5.29
C LEU A 98 -8.13 -15.58 4.35
N HIS A 99 -7.99 -16.81 4.86
CA HIS A 99 -7.42 -17.91 4.10
C HIS A 99 -8.51 -18.69 3.34
N SER A 100 -8.20 -19.10 2.11
CA SER A 100 -9.07 -19.79 1.15
C SER A 100 -9.78 -21.02 1.71
N ARG A 101 -9.06 -21.87 2.44
CA ARG A 101 -9.60 -23.03 3.17
C ARG A 101 -10.83 -22.71 4.04
N TRP A 102 -11.03 -21.46 4.49
CA TRP A 102 -12.22 -21.05 5.25
C TRP A 102 -13.01 -19.90 4.59
N GLY A 103 -12.92 -19.78 3.26
CA GLY A 103 -13.72 -18.85 2.48
C GLY A 103 -13.11 -17.46 2.29
N GLY A 104 -11.84 -17.27 2.65
CA GLY A 104 -11.08 -16.08 2.23
C GLY A 104 -10.45 -16.25 0.85
N GLU A 105 -9.50 -15.39 0.50
CA GLU A 105 -8.88 -15.34 -0.84
C GLU A 105 -7.38 -15.67 -0.81
N ILE A 106 -6.77 -15.71 0.38
CA ILE A 106 -5.33 -15.92 0.56
C ILE A 106 -5.01 -17.42 0.70
N ASN A 107 -3.98 -17.90 0.01
CA ASN A 107 -3.49 -19.26 0.10
C ASN A 107 -2.12 -19.32 0.78
N TYR A 108 -1.76 -20.50 1.29
CA TYR A 108 -0.35 -20.79 1.59
C TYR A 108 0.52 -20.57 0.35
N GLY A 109 1.68 -19.96 0.55
CA GLY A 109 2.62 -19.61 -0.52
C GLY A 109 2.35 -18.27 -1.19
N ASP A 110 1.18 -17.65 -0.99
CA ASP A 110 0.91 -16.30 -1.51
C ASP A 110 1.87 -15.29 -0.87
N SER A 111 2.31 -14.32 -1.67
CA SER A 111 3.08 -13.18 -1.20
C SER A 111 2.16 -12.00 -0.92
N LEU A 112 2.32 -11.39 0.25
CA LEU A 112 1.56 -10.22 0.69
C LEU A 112 2.51 -9.05 0.91
N TRP A 113 2.20 -7.92 0.29
CA TRP A 113 2.79 -6.64 0.67
C TRP A 113 2.08 -6.12 1.92
N VAL A 114 2.84 -5.92 2.99
CA VAL A 114 2.35 -5.39 4.27
C VAL A 114 2.82 -3.95 4.43
N SER A 115 1.93 -3.05 4.82
CA SER A 115 2.28 -1.66 5.14
C SER A 115 1.50 -1.08 6.32
N GLY A 116 2.10 -0.11 7.00
CA GLY A 116 1.49 0.61 8.13
C GLY A 116 1.85 0.05 9.49
N ILE A 117 2.95 -0.70 9.61
CA ILE A 117 3.51 -1.18 10.88
C ILE A 117 4.72 -0.31 11.28
N SER A 118 5.79 -0.39 10.50
CA SER A 118 7.03 0.38 10.66
C SER A 118 7.94 0.19 9.43
N ASN A 119 8.94 1.04 9.25
CA ASN A 119 9.88 0.91 8.13
C ASN A 119 10.59 -0.45 8.08
N ASP A 120 10.86 -1.06 9.23
CA ASP A 120 11.58 -2.34 9.31
C ASP A 120 10.67 -3.55 9.10
N LEU A 121 9.40 -3.44 9.50
CA LEU A 121 8.42 -4.52 9.43
C LEU A 121 7.53 -4.46 8.20
N ASP A 122 7.41 -3.31 7.54
CA ASP A 122 6.72 -3.20 6.26
C ASP A 122 7.47 -3.96 5.15
N GLY A 123 6.75 -4.30 4.08
CA GLY A 123 7.29 -4.98 2.90
C GLY A 123 6.69 -6.35 2.64
N LEU A 124 7.40 -7.18 1.88
CA LEU A 124 6.88 -8.45 1.37
C LEU A 124 7.01 -9.59 2.40
N TYR A 125 5.94 -10.39 2.51
CA TYR A 125 5.89 -11.59 3.34
C TYR A 125 5.24 -12.76 2.60
N VAL A 126 5.65 -13.98 2.91
CA VAL A 126 5.04 -15.21 2.38
C VAL A 126 4.13 -15.83 3.43
N VAL A 127 2.90 -16.16 3.03
CA VAL A 127 1.93 -16.82 3.91
C VAL A 127 2.33 -18.27 4.10
N ARG A 128 2.68 -18.65 5.33
CA ARG A 128 3.08 -20.03 5.68
C ARG A 128 2.26 -20.62 6.80
N ASP A 129 1.55 -19.79 7.54
CA ASP A 129 0.87 -20.21 8.76
C ASP A 129 -0.53 -19.61 8.89
N VAL A 130 -1.33 -20.14 9.83
CA VAL A 130 -2.67 -19.66 10.12
C VAL A 130 -2.92 -19.52 11.61
N MET A 131 -3.66 -18.48 11.97
CA MET A 131 -3.94 -18.20 13.38
C MET A 131 -5.07 -19.08 13.95
N ASN A 132 -5.21 -19.06 15.27
CA ASN A 132 -6.33 -19.67 15.97
C ASN A 132 -7.69 -19.17 15.43
N ARG A 133 -8.69 -20.07 15.33
CA ARG A 133 -10.03 -19.79 14.78
C ARG A 133 -10.77 -18.61 15.45
N ARG A 134 -10.44 -18.26 16.69
CA ARG A 134 -11.06 -17.12 17.41
C ARG A 134 -10.59 -15.77 16.88
N ILE A 135 -9.42 -15.72 16.26
CA ILE A 135 -8.84 -14.49 15.72
C ILE A 135 -9.40 -14.25 14.32
N ARG A 136 -9.77 -13.01 14.02
CA ARG A 136 -10.31 -12.58 12.73
C ARG A 136 -9.69 -11.27 12.27
N ASN A 137 -9.56 -11.09 10.95
CA ASN A 137 -9.04 -9.89 10.30
C ASN A 137 -7.70 -9.43 10.90
N ARG A 138 -6.81 -10.40 11.12
CA ARG A 138 -5.50 -10.18 11.71
C ARG A 138 -4.42 -10.97 10.96
N ILE A 139 -3.22 -10.44 10.97
CA ILE A 139 -1.97 -11.08 10.58
C ILE A 139 -0.99 -11.13 11.76
N ASP A 140 -0.06 -12.09 11.74
CA ASP A 140 1.00 -12.24 12.75
C ASP A 140 2.35 -12.44 12.06
N ILE A 141 3.30 -11.54 12.29
CA ILE A 141 4.61 -11.60 11.66
C ILE A 141 5.53 -12.51 12.48
N LEU A 142 6.19 -13.45 11.80
CA LEU A 142 7.20 -14.29 12.43
C LEU A 142 8.44 -13.43 12.72
N VAL A 143 8.84 -13.38 13.99
CA VAL A 143 10.06 -12.70 14.44
C VAL A 143 10.92 -13.64 15.28
N GLY A 144 12.22 -13.35 15.35
CA GLY A 144 13.16 -13.98 16.27
C GLY A 144 13.26 -13.22 17.58
N LYS A 145 13.56 -13.92 18.69
CA LYS A 145 13.76 -13.27 20.00
C LYS A 145 14.84 -12.19 19.99
N GLN A 146 15.86 -12.37 19.16
CA GLN A 146 16.97 -11.44 19.01
C GLN A 146 16.60 -10.19 18.22
N ASP A 147 15.45 -10.18 17.54
CA ASP A 147 15.00 -9.02 16.77
C ASP A 147 14.45 -7.92 17.70
N ASP A 148 14.15 -8.24 18.97
CA ASP A 148 13.60 -7.33 20.00
C ASP A 148 12.35 -6.57 19.54
N VAL A 149 11.52 -7.24 18.72
CA VAL A 149 10.27 -6.69 18.19
C VAL A 149 9.11 -7.24 18.99
N MET A 150 8.28 -6.33 19.53
CA MET A 150 6.97 -6.63 20.09
C MET A 150 5.99 -5.52 19.73
N GLY A 151 4.74 -5.88 19.43
CA GLY A 151 3.72 -4.87 19.20
C GLY A 151 2.38 -5.39 18.72
N TYR A 152 1.43 -4.47 18.69
CA TYR A 152 0.10 -4.66 18.12
C TYR A 152 -0.30 -3.39 17.37
N TRP A 153 -0.65 -3.53 16.10
CA TRP A 153 -0.97 -2.42 15.22
C TRP A 153 -2.37 -2.58 14.65
N LYS A 154 -3.09 -1.45 14.55
CA LYS A 154 -4.38 -1.36 13.89
C LYS A 154 -4.20 -0.64 12.56
N ASN A 155 -5.15 -0.85 11.63
CA ASN A 155 -5.15 -0.20 10.31
C ASN A 155 -3.93 -0.55 9.45
N VAL A 156 -3.44 -1.78 9.58
CA VAL A 156 -2.38 -2.32 8.73
C VAL A 156 -3.00 -2.73 7.41
N SER A 157 -2.35 -2.40 6.30
CA SER A 157 -2.80 -2.74 4.96
C SER A 157 -2.05 -3.96 4.45
N ILE A 158 -2.77 -4.92 3.89
CA ILE A 158 -2.19 -6.04 3.15
C ILE A 158 -2.71 -6.06 1.71
N ALA A 159 -1.84 -6.33 0.76
CA ALA A 159 -2.20 -6.54 -0.64
C ALA A 159 -1.51 -7.80 -1.14
N LYS A 160 -2.24 -8.67 -1.84
CA LYS A 160 -1.64 -9.81 -2.52
C LYS A 160 -0.80 -9.32 -3.69
N VAL A 161 0.36 -9.93 -3.88
CA VAL A 161 1.26 -9.67 -5.01
C VAL A 161 1.29 -10.92 -5.88
N ASP A 162 1.04 -10.75 -7.17
CA ASP A 162 1.08 -11.82 -8.18
C ASP A 162 2.50 -12.10 -8.69
#